data_AF-A0A2W7AHF5-F1
#
_entry.id   AF-A0A2W7AHF5-F1
#
_cell.length_a   1.000
_cell.length_b   1.000
_cell.length_c   1.000
_cell.angle_alpha   90.00
_cell.angle_beta   90.00
_cell.angle_gamma   90.00
#
_symmetry.space_group_name_H-M   'P 1'
#
loop_
_entity.id
_entity.type
_entity.pdbx_description
1 polymer ?
#
loop_
_entity_poly.entity_id
_entity_poly.type
_entity_poly.pdbx_seq_one_letter_code
_entity_poly.pdbx_strand_id
1 'polypeptide(L)'
;MHMLLLLGAFCTMVRATVTVFSPGAPRPIVDQNGAVVPGSLSEKTFIEVNGAEQGVFIKSRSTELPVLLYLHGGVPDYFLTARHPTGLTCSYRLARSYAAELRAPVKGFYSFSNSAHSPIFEEPARVQDILRQDVLQGTTTLADAL
;
A
#
# COMPACT_ATOMS: atom_id res chain seq x y z
N MET A 1 -26.31 1.58 -39.56
CA MET A 1 -27.29 1.34 -38.48
C MET A 1 -27.08 0.00 -37.77
N HIS A 2 -27.04 -1.14 -38.47
CA HIS A 2 -26.88 -2.46 -37.84
C HIS A 2 -25.54 -2.69 -37.12
N MET A 3 -24.43 -2.15 -37.64
CA MET A 3 -23.11 -2.26 -36.99
C MET A 3 -23.05 -1.55 -35.63
N LEU A 4 -23.73 -0.41 -35.48
CA LEU A 4 -23.83 0.29 -34.19
C LEU A 4 -24.65 -0.50 -33.16
N LEU A 5 -25.74 -1.14 -33.61
CA LEU A 5 -26.59 -1.97 -32.75
C LEU A 5 -25.85 -3.22 -32.24
N LEU A 6 -25.08 -3.88 -33.12
CA LEU A 6 -24.26 -5.03 -32.74
C LEU A 6 -23.14 -4.65 -31.77
N LEU A 7 -22.46 -3.51 -32.00
CA LEU A 7 -21.45 -3.01 -31.08
C LEU A 7 -22.06 -2.66 -29.71
N GLY A 8 -23.24 -2.02 -29.70
CA GLY A 8 -23.97 -1.72 -28.47
C GLY A 8 -24.33 -2.98 -27.68
N ALA A 9 -24.89 -4.01 -28.35
CA ALA A 9 -25.22 -5.29 -27.73
C ALA A 9 -23.97 -6.03 -27.20
N PHE A 10 -22.84 -5.93 -27.90
CA PHE A 10 -21.58 -6.49 -27.43
C PHE A 10 -21.07 -5.76 -26.18
N CYS A 11 -21.09 -4.43 -26.15
CA CYS A 11 -20.68 -3.65 -24.98
C CYS A 11 -21.55 -3.93 -23.75
N THR A 12 -22.87 -4.07 -23.92
CA THR A 12 -23.78 -4.41 -22.81
C THR A 12 -23.55 -5.82 -22.29
N MET A 13 -23.33 -6.79 -23.20
CA MET A 13 -22.96 -8.16 -22.83
C MET A 13 -21.65 -8.18 -22.03
N VAL A 14 -20.59 -7.53 -22.51
CA VAL A 14 -19.29 -7.46 -21.82
C VAL A 14 -19.45 -6.85 -20.42
N ARG A 15 -20.20 -5.74 -20.29
CA ARG A 15 -20.47 -5.10 -18.99
C ARG A 15 -21.21 -6.05 -18.03
N ALA A 16 -22.22 -6.78 -18.51
CA ALA A 16 -22.94 -7.74 -17.70
C ALA A 16 -22.02 -8.88 -17.22
N THR A 17 -21.22 -9.44 -18.12
CA THR A 17 -20.23 -10.48 -17.79
C THR A 17 -19.25 -10.00 -16.72
N VAL A 18 -18.63 -8.82 -16.91
CA VAL A 18 -17.68 -8.26 -15.94
C VAL A 18 -18.34 -8.06 -14.58
N THR A 19 -19.58 -7.57 -14.53
CA THR A 19 -20.28 -7.30 -13.27
C THR A 19 -20.61 -8.60 -12.51
N VAL A 20 -20.97 -9.67 -13.22
CA VAL A 20 -21.27 -10.99 -12.62
C VAL A 20 -20.00 -11.65 -12.08
N PHE A 21 -18.90 -11.61 -12.83
CA PHE A 21 -17.66 -12.29 -12.44
C PHE A 21 -16.75 -11.45 -11.53
N SER A 22 -16.89 -10.13 -11.56
CA SER A 22 -16.06 -9.19 -10.82
C SER A 22 -16.87 -7.93 -10.48
N PRO A 23 -17.69 -7.96 -9.41
CA PRO A 23 -18.48 -6.82 -8.97
C PRO A 23 -17.64 -5.62 -8.49
N GLY A 24 -16.30 -5.73 -8.51
CA GLY A 24 -15.38 -4.66 -8.15
C GLY A 24 -15.23 -4.42 -6.65
N ALA A 25 -16.04 -5.09 -5.82
CA ALA A 25 -15.92 -5.06 -4.38
C ALA A 25 -14.72 -5.91 -3.91
N PRO A 26 -13.87 -5.37 -3.03
CA PRO A 26 -12.79 -6.16 -2.42
C PRO A 26 -13.38 -7.25 -1.50
N ARG A 27 -12.67 -8.38 -1.40
CA ARG A 27 -13.09 -9.51 -0.55
C ARG A 27 -12.97 -9.17 0.93
N PRO A 28 -13.94 -9.53 1.79
CA PRO A 28 -13.83 -9.32 3.24
C PRO A 28 -12.67 -10.13 3.82
N ILE A 29 -12.16 -9.69 4.98
CA ILE A 29 -11.12 -10.42 5.70
C ILE A 29 -11.80 -11.46 6.58
N VAL A 30 -11.44 -12.72 6.38
CA VAL A 30 -12.00 -13.87 7.10
C VAL A 30 -10.96 -14.54 8.01
N ASP A 31 -11.44 -15.23 9.02
CA ASP A 31 -10.66 -16.12 9.87
C ASP A 31 -10.46 -17.50 9.24
N GLN A 32 -9.83 -18.42 9.99
CA GLN A 32 -9.58 -19.80 9.56
C GLN A 32 -10.85 -20.63 9.34
N ASN A 33 -11.99 -20.19 9.87
CA ASN A 33 -13.29 -20.84 9.72
C ASN A 33 -14.13 -20.20 8.61
N GLY A 34 -13.62 -19.16 7.95
CA GLY A 34 -14.32 -18.41 6.90
C GLY A 34 -15.28 -17.34 7.43
N ALA A 35 -15.32 -17.09 8.74
CA ALA A 35 -16.14 -16.02 9.31
C ALA A 35 -15.44 -14.67 9.14
N VAL A 36 -16.20 -13.60 8.88
CA VAL A 36 -15.65 -12.25 8.78
C VAL A 36 -15.08 -11.83 10.13
N VAL A 37 -13.84 -11.34 10.12
CA VAL A 37 -13.17 -10.87 11.33
C VAL A 37 -13.89 -9.61 11.83
N PRO A 38 -14.47 -9.60 13.06
CA PRO A 38 -15.14 -8.43 13.60
C PRO A 38 -14.21 -7.21 13.65
N GLY A 39 -14.70 -6.04 13.24
CA GLY A 39 -13.90 -4.81 13.21
C GLY A 39 -12.86 -4.73 12.08
N SER A 40 -12.81 -5.71 11.17
CA SER A 40 -11.95 -5.65 9.99
C SER A 40 -12.52 -4.75 8.89
N LEU A 41 -11.62 -4.20 8.08
CA LEU A 41 -11.90 -3.36 6.91
C LEU A 41 -11.35 -4.01 5.65
N SER A 42 -12.13 -3.98 4.57
CA SER A 42 -11.68 -4.29 3.22
C SER A 42 -12.52 -3.44 2.26
N GLU A 43 -11.98 -2.30 1.86
CA GLU A 43 -12.67 -1.25 1.13
C GLU A 43 -11.85 -0.81 -0.08
N LYS A 44 -12.56 -0.39 -1.14
CA LYS A 44 -12.00 0.35 -2.27
C LYS A 44 -12.78 1.66 -2.34
N THR A 45 -12.09 2.78 -2.16
CA THR A 45 -12.73 4.10 -2.07
C THR A 45 -11.87 5.17 -2.70
N PHE A 46 -12.41 6.37 -2.81
CA PHE A 46 -11.68 7.55 -3.25
C PHE A 46 -11.48 8.48 -2.06
N ILE A 47 -10.28 9.03 -1.95
CA ILE A 47 -9.95 10.06 -0.97
C ILE A 47 -9.36 11.28 -1.68
N GLU A 48 -9.58 12.47 -1.15
CA GLU A 48 -8.91 13.67 -1.64
C GLU A 48 -7.55 13.81 -0.94
N VAL A 49 -6.47 13.92 -1.72
CA VAL A 49 -5.11 14.19 -1.23
C VAL A 49 -4.56 15.37 -2.01
N ASN A 50 -4.29 16.49 -1.32
CA ASN A 50 -3.76 17.72 -1.91
C ASN A 50 -4.60 18.24 -3.11
N GLY A 51 -5.93 18.17 -3.03
CA GLY A 51 -6.84 18.62 -4.08
C GLY A 51 -6.96 17.67 -5.29
N ALA A 52 -6.33 16.50 -5.24
CA ALA A 52 -6.47 15.45 -6.24
C ALA A 52 -7.24 14.26 -5.67
N GLU A 53 -8.19 13.72 -6.43
CA GLU A 53 -8.91 12.50 -6.07
C GLU A 53 -8.02 11.27 -6.32
N GLN A 54 -7.79 10.48 -5.27
CA GLN A 54 -6.95 9.29 -5.28
C GLN A 54 -7.77 8.05 -4.96
N GLY A 55 -7.72 7.05 -5.85
CA GLY A 55 -8.31 5.74 -5.61
C GLY A 55 -7.43 4.92 -4.66
N VAL A 56 -8.00 4.47 -3.55
CA VAL A 56 -7.30 3.69 -2.51
C VAL A 56 -7.99 2.37 -2.22
N PHE A 57 -7.18 1.38 -1.80
CA PHE A 57 -7.66 0.16 -1.18
C PHE A 57 -7.27 0.19 0.29
N ILE A 58 -8.25 0.07 1.19
CA ILE A 58 -8.04 0.04 2.63
C ILE A 58 -8.32 -1.37 3.12
N LYS A 59 -7.31 -2.04 3.68
CA LYS A 59 -7.44 -3.37 4.26
C LYS A 59 -6.84 -3.39 5.66
N SER A 60 -7.62 -3.78 6.65
CA SER A 60 -7.14 -3.93 8.03
C SER A 60 -7.88 -5.04 8.76
N ARG A 61 -7.18 -5.80 9.62
CA ARG A 61 -7.82 -6.77 10.53
C ARG A 61 -8.52 -6.11 11.72
N SER A 62 -8.22 -4.83 12.02
CA SER A 62 -8.86 -4.05 13.08
C SER A 62 -8.68 -2.54 12.83
N THR A 63 -9.71 -1.74 13.10
CA THR A 63 -9.64 -0.26 13.04
C THR A 63 -8.75 0.36 14.11
N GLU A 64 -8.40 -0.40 15.14
CA GLU A 64 -7.51 0.05 16.22
C GLU A 64 -6.01 -0.09 15.88
N LEU A 65 -5.69 -0.73 14.75
CA LEU A 65 -4.30 -0.89 14.33
C LEU A 65 -3.78 0.38 13.65
N PRO A 66 -2.50 0.73 13.86
CA PRO A 66 -1.89 1.87 13.18
C PRO A 66 -1.94 1.67 11.66
N VAL A 67 -2.15 2.76 10.92
CA VAL A 67 -2.18 2.74 9.45
C VAL A 67 -0.77 2.53 8.93
N LEU A 68 -0.54 1.37 8.28
CA LEU A 68 0.60 1.18 7.40
C LEU A 68 0.20 1.63 5.99
N LEU A 69 0.56 2.84 5.63
CA LEU A 69 0.52 3.27 4.24
C LEU A 69 1.76 2.65 3.54
N TYR A 70 1.57 2.04 2.36
CA TYR A 70 2.63 1.51 1.49
C TYR A 70 2.32 1.94 0.06
N LEU A 71 3.11 2.85 -0.51
CA LEU A 71 2.86 3.39 -1.85
C LEU A 71 4.01 3.00 -2.79
N HIS A 72 3.72 2.07 -3.70
CA HIS A 72 4.60 1.75 -4.82
C HIS A 72 4.47 2.89 -5.86
N GLY A 73 5.39 3.87 -5.80
CA GLY A 73 5.42 5.02 -6.71
C GLY A 73 5.34 6.42 -6.07
N GLY A 74 5.37 6.57 -4.74
CA GLY A 74 5.46 7.88 -4.06
C GLY A 74 4.95 7.79 -2.61
N VAL A 75 5.75 8.14 -1.61
CA VAL A 75 5.95 7.38 -0.35
C VAL A 75 5.10 7.80 0.88
N PRO A 76 4.73 6.87 1.77
CA PRO A 76 4.34 7.09 3.18
C PRO A 76 5.49 7.35 4.16
N ASP A 77 5.19 7.88 5.35
CA ASP A 77 6.14 8.28 6.42
C ASP A 77 7.00 7.16 7.09
N TYR A 78 7.08 5.96 6.49
CA TYR A 78 8.13 4.98 6.77
C TYR A 78 8.88 4.66 5.48
N PHE A 79 10.08 5.21 5.35
CA PHE A 79 10.88 5.07 4.12
C PHE A 79 11.73 3.81 4.19
N LEU A 80 11.39 2.82 3.36
CA LEU A 80 12.23 1.64 3.16
C LEU A 80 13.10 1.88 1.93
N THR A 81 14.42 2.00 2.11
CA THR A 81 15.33 2.28 0.99
C THR A 81 16.57 1.38 1.01
N ALA A 82 17.04 1.02 -0.18
CA ALA A 82 18.32 0.33 -0.32
C ALA A 82 19.49 1.27 0.00
N ARG A 83 20.54 0.74 0.65
CA ARG A 83 21.80 1.50 0.83
C ARG A 83 22.57 1.70 -0.47
N HIS A 84 22.41 0.81 -1.45
CA HIS A 84 23.12 0.83 -2.73
C HIS A 84 22.17 0.92 -3.92
N PRO A 85 21.41 2.02 -4.09
CA PRO A 85 20.51 2.17 -5.21
C PRO A 85 21.30 2.38 -6.50
N THR A 86 20.84 1.80 -7.60
CA THR A 86 21.40 2.02 -8.95
C THR A 86 21.17 3.44 -9.48
N GLY A 87 20.45 4.29 -8.74
CA GLY A 87 20.15 5.68 -9.10
C GLY A 87 19.05 5.86 -10.15
N LEU A 88 18.52 4.77 -10.72
CA LEU A 88 17.58 4.81 -11.85
C LEU A 88 16.11 4.89 -11.43
N THR A 89 15.77 4.59 -10.16
CA THR A 89 14.36 4.49 -9.73
C THR A 89 14.04 5.09 -8.34
N CYS A 90 14.95 5.00 -7.35
CA CYS A 90 14.77 5.57 -6.00
C CYS A 90 16.12 5.99 -5.37
N SER A 91 16.39 7.29 -5.24
CA SER A 91 17.63 7.78 -4.60
C SER A 91 17.54 7.74 -3.07
N TYR A 92 18.47 7.01 -2.43
CA TYR A 92 18.61 6.97 -0.97
C TYR A 92 18.73 8.38 -0.37
N ARG A 93 19.58 9.23 -0.97
CA ARG A 93 19.85 10.58 -0.45
C ARG A 93 18.61 11.47 -0.51
N LEU A 94 17.88 11.42 -1.61
CA LEU A 94 16.68 12.24 -1.80
C LEU A 94 15.53 11.76 -0.91
N ALA A 95 15.36 10.43 -0.79
CA ALA A 95 14.38 9.86 0.13
C ALA A 95 14.69 10.26 1.58
N ARG A 96 15.96 10.24 1.99
CA ARG A 96 16.38 10.64 3.34
C ARG A 96 16.15 12.12 3.60
N SER A 97 16.52 13.01 2.67
CA SER A 97 16.31 14.46 2.85
C SER A 97 14.82 14.78 2.94
N TYR A 98 14.00 14.18 2.07
CA TYR A 98 12.55 14.35 2.11
C TYR A 98 11.95 13.81 3.42
N ALA A 99 12.37 12.62 3.86
CA ALA A 99 11.98 12.06 5.15
C ALA A 99 12.34 13.00 6.32
N ALA A 100 13.50 13.67 6.28
CA ALA A 100 13.88 14.62 7.33
C ALA A 100 12.91 15.81 7.43
N GLU A 101 12.40 16.31 6.30
CA GLU A 101 11.51 17.48 6.24
C GLU A 101 10.04 17.17 6.63
N LEU A 102 9.61 15.92 6.50
CA LEU A 102 8.24 15.50 6.80
C LEU A 102 7.86 15.68 8.27
N ARG A 103 6.62 16.07 8.54
CA ARG A 103 6.06 16.17 9.90
C ARG A 103 5.01 15.08 10.10
N ALA A 104 5.31 14.12 10.96
CA ALA A 104 4.40 13.06 11.35
C ALA A 104 4.55 12.75 12.85
N PRO A 105 3.50 12.27 13.54
CA PRO A 105 3.57 11.91 14.96
C PRO A 105 4.60 10.82 15.27
N VAL A 106 4.79 9.89 14.33
CA VAL A 106 5.82 8.85 14.36
C VAL A 106 6.40 8.74 12.95
N LYS A 107 7.73 8.80 12.82
CA LYS A 107 8.43 8.82 11.52
C LYS A 107 9.74 8.05 11.61
N GLY A 108 9.90 7.02 10.78
CA GLY A 108 11.10 6.20 10.72
C GLY A 108 11.68 6.10 9.31
N PHE A 109 13.00 6.13 9.19
CA PHE A 109 13.69 5.87 7.94
C PHE A 109 14.52 4.60 8.08
N TYR A 110 14.31 3.62 7.21
CA TYR A 110 14.95 2.31 7.32
C TYR A 110 15.75 2.00 6.07
N SER A 111 17.05 1.83 6.26
CA SER A 111 17.93 1.34 5.23
C SER A 111 18.05 -0.19 5.23
N PHE A 112 18.19 -0.73 4.03
CA PHE A 112 18.36 -2.13 3.71
C PHE A 112 19.71 -2.31 3.02
N SER A 113 20.63 -2.99 3.69
CA SER A 113 22.01 -3.13 3.21
C SER A 113 22.15 -4.18 2.11
N ASN A 114 21.20 -5.12 2.00
CA ASN A 114 21.25 -6.25 1.10
C ASN A 114 20.02 -6.34 0.19
N SER A 115 19.46 -5.18 -0.16
CA SER A 115 18.29 -5.06 -1.06
C SER A 115 18.54 -3.99 -2.11
N ALA A 116 17.89 -4.12 -3.27
CA ALA A 116 17.84 -3.13 -4.33
C ALA A 116 16.47 -2.44 -4.39
N HIS A 117 15.53 -2.96 -5.17
CA HIS A 117 14.27 -2.25 -5.46
C HIS A 117 13.09 -2.75 -4.63
N SER A 118 13.17 -3.97 -4.09
CA SER A 118 12.06 -4.60 -3.37
C SER A 118 12.49 -5.23 -2.04
N PRO A 119 12.81 -4.43 -1.01
CA PRO A 119 13.27 -4.93 0.29
C PRO A 119 12.33 -5.96 0.94
N ILE A 120 11.03 -5.89 0.66
CA ILE A 120 10.04 -6.86 1.16
C ILE A 120 10.24 -8.28 0.62
N PHE A 121 10.79 -8.43 -0.59
CA PHE A 121 11.10 -9.73 -1.19
C PHE A 121 12.56 -10.13 -0.96
N GLU A 122 13.46 -9.16 -0.90
CA GLU A 122 14.91 -9.37 -0.81
C GLU A 122 15.38 -9.58 0.65
N GLU A 123 14.83 -8.84 1.61
CA GLU A 123 15.13 -8.93 3.06
C GLU A 123 13.84 -9.09 3.91
N PRO A 124 13.02 -10.14 3.67
CA PRO A 124 11.69 -10.28 4.28
C PRO A 124 11.72 -10.37 5.80
N ALA A 125 12.77 -10.96 6.39
CA ALA A 125 12.91 -11.05 7.85
C ALA A 125 13.04 -9.66 8.49
N ARG A 126 13.93 -8.81 7.97
CA ARG A 126 14.14 -7.44 8.46
C ARG A 126 12.88 -6.59 8.29
N VAL A 127 12.18 -6.72 7.16
CA VAL A 127 10.90 -6.03 6.97
C VAL A 127 9.87 -6.48 8.01
N GLN A 128 9.77 -7.78 8.29
CA GLN A 128 8.85 -8.27 9.31
C GLN A 128 9.19 -7.76 10.71
N ASP A 129 10.47 -7.64 11.07
CA ASP A 129 10.89 -7.10 12.36
C ASP A 129 10.48 -5.63 12.49
N ILE A 130 10.74 -4.81 11.46
CA ILE A 130 10.29 -3.41 11.40
C ILE A 130 8.77 -3.32 11.54
N LEU A 131 8.02 -4.18 10.84
CA LEU A 131 6.56 -4.18 10.94
C LEU A 131 6.09 -4.52 12.36
N ARG A 132 6.67 -5.53 13.01
CA ARG A 132 6.23 -6.00 14.33
C ARG A 132 6.64 -5.08 15.48
N GLN A 133 7.88 -4.57 15.45
CA GLN A 133 8.48 -3.84 16.56
C GLN A 133 8.22 -2.34 16.47
N ASP A 134 8.27 -1.77 15.26
CA ASP A 134 8.16 -0.34 15.07
C ASP A 134 6.76 0.04 14.58
N VAL A 135 6.34 -0.47 13.42
CA VAL A 135 5.07 -0.04 12.80
C VAL A 135 3.87 -0.39 13.66
N LEU A 136 3.72 -1.66 14.06
CA LEU A 136 2.56 -2.10 14.86
C LEU A 136 2.55 -1.51 16.28
N GLN A 137 3.70 -1.10 16.81
CA GLN A 137 3.80 -0.49 18.14
C GLN A 137 3.80 1.04 18.09
N GLY A 138 3.83 1.65 16.90
CA GLY A 138 3.99 3.10 16.75
C GLY A 138 5.33 3.61 17.27
N THR A 139 6.40 2.83 17.15
CA THR A 139 7.76 3.22 17.57
C THR A 139 8.73 3.24 16.38
N THR A 140 10.00 3.60 16.63
CA THR A 140 11.04 3.76 15.60
C THR A 140 12.39 3.21 16.08
N THR A 141 12.36 2.13 16.86
CA THR A 141 13.53 1.56 17.53
C THR A 141 14.56 0.95 16.56
N LEU A 142 14.12 0.50 15.39
CA LEU A 142 14.95 -0.07 14.33
C LEU A 142 15.27 0.95 13.22
N ALA A 143 14.77 2.19 13.34
CA ALA A 143 14.99 3.23 12.34
C ALA A 143 16.44 3.73 12.35
N ASP A 144 16.93 4.13 11.18
CA ASP A 144 18.18 4.85 11.06
C ASP A 144 18.04 6.26 11.67
N ALA A 145 19.13 6.77 12.22
CA ALA A 145 19.22 8.18 12.61
C ALA A 145 19.07 9.08 11.38
N LEU A 146 18.06 9.96 11.40
CA LEU A 146 17.81 10.95 10.35
C LEU A 146 18.81 12.09 10.40
#